data_AF-T1BVN9-F1
#
_entry.id   AF-T1BVN9-F1
#
_cell.length_a   1.000
_cell.length_b   1.000
_cell.length_c   1.000
_cell.angle_alpha   90.00
_cell.angle_beta   90.00
_cell.angle_gamma   90.00
#
_symmetry.space_group_name_H-M   'P 1'
#
loop_
_entity.id
_entity.type
_entity.pdbx_description
1 polymer ?
#
loop_
_entity_poly.entity_id
_entity_poly.type
_entity_poly.pdbx_seq_one_letter_code
_entity_poly.pdbx_strand_id
1 'polypeptide(L)'
;MPTNAEAAEILRAIADLLDLEGERFKPEAYRRAARSIETLTEELKTVAGRKELDTIPGVGDAIAEKIQEYLKTGRIAYYDRIRSEVPPGVLELMRLSGVGPKTARRFWVELQITSP
;
A
#
# COMPACT_ATOMS: atom_id res chain seq x y z
N MET A 1 8.86 -15.70 1.95
CA MET A 1 8.03 -16.23 0.85
C MET A 1 6.79 -15.36 0.79
N PRO A 2 6.28 -14.95 -0.39
CA PRO A 2 5.13 -14.06 -0.45
C PRO A 2 3.90 -14.60 0.29
N THR A 3 3.41 -13.86 1.29
CA THR A 3 2.20 -14.20 2.06
C THR A 3 1.06 -13.20 1.87
N ASN A 4 -0.17 -13.60 2.23
CA ASN A 4 -1.34 -12.71 2.24
C ASN A 4 -1.12 -11.50 3.17
N ALA A 5 -0.56 -11.73 4.36
CA ALA A 5 -0.30 -10.69 5.35
C ALA A 5 0.68 -9.63 4.83
N GLU A 6 1.80 -10.07 4.22
CA GLU A 6 2.77 -9.15 3.63
C GLU A 6 2.19 -8.40 2.41
N ALA A 7 1.38 -9.06 1.57
CA ALA A 7 0.71 -8.39 0.45
C ALA A 7 -0.25 -7.30 0.95
N ALA A 8 -1.07 -7.61 1.95
CA ALA A 8 -1.96 -6.63 2.58
C ALA A 8 -1.17 -5.45 3.18
N GLU A 9 -0.03 -5.72 3.81
CA GLU A 9 0.81 -4.69 4.40
C GLU A 9 1.42 -3.76 3.35
N ILE A 10 1.92 -4.30 2.24
CA ILE A 10 2.44 -3.47 1.14
C ILE A 10 1.32 -2.61 0.54
N LEU A 11 0.11 -3.17 0.35
CA LEU A 11 -1.04 -2.40 -0.15
C LEU A 11 -1.48 -1.30 0.82
N ARG A 12 -1.45 -1.56 2.14
CA ARG A 12 -1.67 -0.50 3.16
C ARG A 12 -0.63 0.60 3.06
N ALA A 13 0.65 0.22 2.96
CA ALA A 13 1.73 1.18 2.83
C ALA A 13 1.61 2.02 1.55
N ILE A 14 1.15 1.43 0.44
CA ILE A 14 0.81 2.18 -0.78
C ILE A 14 -0.30 3.21 -0.50
N ALA A 15 -1.37 2.81 0.19
CA ALA A 15 -2.46 3.73 0.50
C ALA A 15 -1.99 4.93 1.33
N ASP A 16 -1.10 4.68 2.29
CA ASP A 16 -0.56 5.72 3.17
C ASP A 16 0.36 6.70 2.43
N LEU A 17 1.21 6.19 1.52
CA LEU A 17 2.04 7.04 0.66
C LEU A 17 1.19 7.89 -0.29
N LEU A 18 0.10 7.33 -0.84
CA LEU A 18 -0.83 8.07 -1.68
C LEU A 18 -1.61 9.15 -0.90
N ASP A 19 -2.02 8.87 0.34
CA ASP A 19 -2.59 9.88 1.22
C ASP A 19 -1.60 11.03 1.48
N LEU A 20 -0.30 10.71 1.60
CA LEU A 20 0.77 11.69 1.78
C LEU A 20 0.94 12.58 0.53
N GLU A 21 0.86 11.99 -0.67
CA GLU A 21 0.87 12.72 -1.95
C GLU A 21 -0.40 13.59 -2.14
N GLY A 22 -1.46 13.32 -1.38
CA GLY A 22 -2.74 14.03 -1.47
C GLY A 22 -3.70 13.43 -2.52
N GLU A 23 -3.49 12.18 -2.92
CA GLU A 23 -4.40 11.43 -3.79
C GLU A 23 -5.74 11.17 -3.08
N ARG A 24 -6.86 11.35 -3.78
CA ARG A 24 -8.19 11.34 -3.15
C ARG A 24 -8.92 10.00 -3.21
N PHE A 25 -8.72 9.25 -4.29
CA PHE A 25 -9.56 8.08 -4.60
C PHE A 25 -8.82 6.75 -4.47
N LYS A 26 -7.56 6.71 -4.93
CA LYS A 26 -6.74 5.50 -4.92
C LYS A 26 -6.49 4.93 -3.51
N PRO A 27 -6.19 5.73 -2.47
CA PRO A 27 -5.90 5.19 -1.14
C PRO A 27 -6.98 4.25 -0.61
N GLU A 28 -8.26 4.58 -0.79
CA GLU A 28 -9.35 3.76 -0.28
C GLU A 28 -9.47 2.42 -1.02
N ALA A 29 -9.20 2.41 -2.33
CA ALA A 29 -9.16 1.16 -3.10
C ALA A 29 -8.06 0.21 -2.59
N TYR A 30 -6.85 0.75 -2.33
CA TYR A 30 -5.75 -0.02 -1.75
C TYR A 30 -6.06 -0.53 -0.34
N ARG A 31 -6.69 0.30 0.52
CA ARG A 31 -7.13 -0.14 1.85
C ARG A 31 -8.18 -1.23 1.79
N ARG A 32 -9.14 -1.13 0.87
CA ARG A 32 -10.17 -2.15 0.67
C ARG A 32 -9.56 -3.47 0.22
N ALA A 33 -8.69 -3.44 -0.78
CA ALA A 33 -7.96 -4.62 -1.25
C ALA A 33 -7.13 -5.26 -0.13
N ALA A 34 -6.37 -4.45 0.62
CA ALA A 34 -5.57 -4.93 1.74
C ALA A 34 -6.41 -5.67 2.79
N ARG A 35 -7.54 -5.08 3.21
CA ARG A 35 -8.48 -5.71 4.15
C ARG A 35 -8.99 -7.05 3.62
N SER A 36 -9.42 -7.09 2.36
CA SER A 36 -9.96 -8.31 1.76
C SER A 36 -8.92 -9.43 1.63
N ILE A 37 -7.67 -9.08 1.33
CA ILE A 37 -6.55 -10.03 1.25
C ILE A 37 -6.14 -10.56 2.63
N GLU A 38 -6.13 -9.69 3.64
CA GLU A 38 -5.80 -10.08 5.01
C GLU A 38 -6.81 -11.07 5.60
N THR A 39 -8.10 -10.89 5.26
CA THR A 39 -9.19 -11.79 5.70
C THR A 39 -9.42 -12.98 4.76
N LEU A 40 -8.62 -13.12 3.71
CA LEU A 40 -8.81 -14.18 2.72
C LEU A 40 -8.46 -15.54 3.35
N THR A 41 -9.41 -16.47 3.33
CA THR A 41 -9.24 -17.81 3.91
C THR A 41 -8.26 -18.69 3.13
N GLU A 42 -8.11 -18.43 1.84
CA GLU A 42 -7.18 -19.15 0.96
C GLU A 42 -5.91 -18.35 0.67
N GLU A 43 -4.85 -19.04 0.25
CA GLU A 43 -3.60 -18.39 -0.13
C GLU A 43 -3.78 -17.55 -1.41
N LEU A 44 -3.26 -16.33 -1.37
CA LEU A 44 -3.28 -15.40 -2.51
C LEU A 44 -2.64 -16.01 -3.76
N LYS A 45 -1.62 -16.85 -3.57
CA LYS A 45 -0.94 -17.58 -4.65
C LYS A 45 -1.87 -18.58 -5.34
N THR A 46 -2.75 -19.24 -4.58
CA THR A 46 -3.73 -20.20 -5.11
C THR A 46 -4.78 -19.47 -5.95
N VAL A 47 -5.32 -18.36 -5.44
CA VAL A 47 -6.25 -17.49 -6.20
C VAL A 47 -5.62 -16.96 -7.49
N ALA A 48 -4.37 -16.48 -7.39
CA ALA A 48 -3.61 -16.02 -8.54
C ALA A 48 -3.40 -17.12 -9.59
N GLY A 49 -3.15 -18.36 -9.15
CA GLY A 49 -3.02 -19.52 -10.04
C GLY A 49 -4.29 -19.81 -10.84
N ARG A 50 -5.46 -19.53 -10.27
CA ARG A 50 -6.76 -19.65 -10.94
C ARG A 50 -7.14 -18.43 -11.79
N LYS A 51 -6.32 -17.36 -11.76
CA LYS A 51 -6.59 -16.05 -12.40
C LYS A 51 -7.86 -15.37 -11.87
N GLU A 52 -8.12 -15.52 -10.57
CA GLU A 52 -9.34 -15.01 -9.92
C GLU A 52 -9.05 -13.86 -8.95
N LEU A 53 -7.92 -13.16 -9.10
CA LEU A 53 -7.56 -12.06 -8.18
C LEU A 53 -8.57 -10.92 -8.20
N ASP A 54 -9.19 -10.67 -9.35
CA ASP A 54 -10.26 -9.70 -9.58
C ASP A 54 -11.59 -10.07 -8.89
N THR A 55 -11.75 -11.33 -8.46
CA THR A 55 -12.90 -11.76 -7.66
C THR A 55 -12.81 -11.32 -6.20
N ILE A 56 -11.61 -10.95 -5.73
CA ILE A 56 -11.40 -10.48 -4.36
C ILE A 56 -11.98 -9.07 -4.24
N PRO A 57 -12.88 -8.80 -3.27
CA PRO A 57 -13.48 -7.49 -3.13
C PRO A 57 -12.44 -6.35 -3.01
N GLY A 58 -12.58 -5.33 -3.85
CA GLY A 58 -11.65 -4.19 -3.86
C GLY A 58 -10.35 -4.42 -4.65
N VAL A 59 -10.09 -5.62 -5.14
CA VAL A 59 -8.99 -5.90 -6.08
C VAL A 59 -9.50 -5.74 -7.51
N GLY A 60 -9.17 -4.61 -8.16
CA GLY A 60 -9.35 -4.44 -9.61
C GLY A 60 -8.07 -4.80 -10.37
N ASP A 61 -8.12 -4.73 -11.72
CA ASP A 61 -7.01 -5.11 -12.61
C ASP A 61 -5.65 -4.53 -12.18
N ALA A 62 -5.60 -3.23 -11.91
CA ALA A 62 -4.37 -2.55 -11.53
C ALA A 62 -3.77 -3.00 -10.19
N ILE A 63 -4.60 -3.51 -9.28
CA ILE A 63 -4.16 -4.08 -8.00
C ILE A 63 -3.80 -5.56 -8.19
N ALA A 64 -4.58 -6.29 -8.99
CA ALA A 64 -4.30 -7.67 -9.35
C ALA A 64 -2.92 -7.82 -10.02
N GLU A 65 -2.56 -6.92 -10.94
CA GLU A 65 -1.23 -6.89 -11.56
C GLU A 65 -0.10 -6.73 -10.55
N LYS A 66 -0.27 -5.83 -9.57
CA LYS A 66 0.73 -5.60 -8.50
C LYS A 66 0.84 -6.79 -7.56
N ILE A 67 -0.27 -7.45 -7.27
CA ILE A 67 -0.28 -8.71 -6.51
C ILE A 67 0.46 -9.80 -7.28
N GLN A 68 0.23 -9.94 -8.59
CA GLN A 68 0.96 -10.91 -9.41
C GLN A 68 2.46 -10.61 -9.43
N GLU A 69 2.86 -9.34 -9.53
CA GLU A 69 4.25 -8.91 -9.44
C GLU A 69 4.86 -9.31 -8.10
N TYR A 70 4.15 -9.03 -7.00
CA TYR A 70 4.55 -9.40 -5.65
C TYR A 70 4.75 -10.91 -5.50
N LEU A 71 3.80 -11.71 -5.98
CA LEU A 71 3.87 -13.18 -5.90
C LEU A 71 5.04 -13.76 -6.71
N LYS A 72 5.47 -13.08 -7.79
CA LYS A 72 6.57 -13.51 -8.65
C LYS A 72 7.94 -13.05 -8.14
N THR A 73 8.03 -11.82 -7.66
CA THR A 73 9.31 -11.12 -7.42
C THR A 73 9.58 -10.84 -5.94
N GLY A 74 8.55 -10.93 -5.09
CA GLY A 74 8.57 -10.48 -3.70
C GLY A 74 8.52 -8.96 -3.55
N ARG A 75 8.32 -8.19 -4.62
CA ARG A 75 8.29 -6.72 -4.61
C ARG A 75 7.14 -6.18 -5.47
N ILE A 76 6.84 -4.90 -5.26
CA ILE A 76 5.90 -4.16 -6.10
C ILE A 76 6.63 -2.90 -6.55
N ALA A 77 7.03 -2.81 -7.82
CA ALA A 77 7.79 -1.67 -8.34
C ALA A 77 7.05 -0.33 -8.13
N TYR A 78 5.72 -0.36 -8.17
CA TYR A 78 4.90 0.82 -7.86
C TYR A 78 5.10 1.32 -6.42
N TYR A 79 5.20 0.41 -5.44
CA TYR A 79 5.47 0.75 -4.04
C TYR A 79 6.87 1.35 -3.90
N ASP A 80 7.88 0.72 -4.51
CA ASP A 80 9.27 1.20 -4.46
C ASP A 80 9.39 2.60 -5.06
N ARG A 81 8.67 2.87 -6.16
CA ARG A 81 8.65 4.19 -6.83
C ARG A 81 8.04 5.28 -5.95
N ILE A 82 6.80 5.10 -5.47
CA ILE A 82 6.15 6.15 -4.66
C ILE A 82 6.88 6.35 -3.33
N ARG A 83 7.50 5.31 -2.77
CA ARG A 83 8.30 5.42 -1.55
C ARG A 83 9.56 6.24 -1.77
N SER A 84 10.19 6.20 -2.95
CA SER A 84 11.41 6.97 -3.23
C SER A 84 11.14 8.46 -3.46
N GLU A 85 9.90 8.83 -3.75
CA GLU A 85 9.45 10.22 -3.89
C GLU A 85 9.25 10.91 -2.53
N VAL A 86 9.22 10.15 -1.43
CA VAL A 86 9.00 10.67 -0.07
C VAL A 86 10.33 10.82 0.69
N PRO A 87 10.62 12.00 1.27
CA PRO A 87 11.82 12.19 2.08
C PRO A 87 11.88 11.23 3.28
N PRO A 88 13.05 10.64 3.59
CA PRO A 88 13.18 9.66 4.68
C PRO A 88 12.65 10.14 6.03
N GLY A 89 12.90 11.40 6.41
CA GLY A 89 12.41 11.94 7.68
C GLY A 89 10.89 12.13 7.73
N VAL A 90 10.21 12.27 6.58
CA VAL A 90 8.74 12.25 6.52
C VAL A 90 8.20 10.84 6.79
N LEU A 91 8.89 9.81 6.32
CA LEU A 91 8.55 8.41 6.67
C LEU A 91 8.77 8.13 8.16
N GLU A 92 9.77 8.75 8.78
CA GLU A 92 10.00 8.66 10.23
C GLU A 92 8.90 9.36 11.03
N LEU A 93 8.45 10.53 10.58
CA LEU A 93 7.31 11.22 11.19
C LEU A 93 6.06 10.32 11.21
N MET A 94 5.78 9.58 10.14
CA MET A 94 4.64 8.65 10.08
C MET A 94 4.73 7.48 11.08
N ARG A 95 5.90 7.21 11.66
CA ARG A 95 6.06 6.17 12.70
C ARG A 95 5.77 6.68 14.10
N LEU A 96 5.68 8.00 14.28
CA LEU A 96 5.37 8.59 15.59
C LEU A 96 3.91 8.31 15.95
N SER A 97 3.67 7.91 17.20
CA SER A 97 2.32 7.66 17.69
C SER A 97 1.45 8.91 17.56
N GLY A 98 0.31 8.78 16.86
CA GLY A 98 -0.60 9.89 16.58
C GLY A 98 -0.31 10.67 15.29
N VAL A 99 0.79 10.35 14.58
CA VAL A 99 1.13 10.99 13.30
C VAL A 99 0.81 10.03 12.15
N GLY A 100 -0.42 10.12 11.64
CA GLY A 100 -0.82 9.40 10.43
C GLY A 100 -0.40 10.12 9.14
N PRO A 101 -0.62 9.50 7.96
CA PRO A 101 -0.21 10.02 6.66
C PRO A 101 -0.70 11.45 6.39
N LYS A 102 -1.94 11.76 6.76
CA LYS A 102 -2.54 13.10 6.59
C LYS A 102 -1.85 14.16 7.46
N THR A 103 -1.48 13.80 8.69
CA THR A 103 -0.75 14.68 9.60
C THR A 103 0.68 14.89 9.11
N ALA A 104 1.36 13.82 8.70
CA ALA A 104 2.69 13.90 8.10
C ALA A 104 2.70 14.78 6.83
N ARG A 105 1.65 14.68 5.99
CA ARG A 105 1.48 15.55 4.82
C ARG A 105 1.40 17.02 5.24
N ARG A 106 0.63 17.31 6.28
CA ARG A 106 0.49 18.68 6.81
C ARG A 106 1.85 19.23 7.25
N PHE A 107 2.61 18.44 7.99
CA PHE A 107 3.97 18.80 8.42
C PHE A 107 4.89 19.06 7.23
N TRP A 108 4.87 18.19 6.24
CA TRP A 108 5.73 18.32 5.07
C TRP A 108 5.33 19.48 4.15
N VAL A 109 4.08 19.53 3.71
CA VAL A 109 3.61 20.46 2.68
C VAL A 109 3.33 21.85 3.25
N GLU A 110 2.65 21.94 4.40
CA GLU A 110 2.23 23.23 4.96
C GLU A 110 3.31 23.83 5.86
N LEU A 111 3.99 23.01 6.67
CA LEU A 111 4.94 23.51 7.68
C LEU A 111 6.41 23.35 7.28
N GLN A 112 6.69 22.73 6.13
CA GLN A 112 8.05 22.48 5.62
C GLN A 112 8.92 21.66 6.59
N ILE A 113 8.29 20.85 7.46
CA ILE A 113 8.96 19.95 8.40
C ILE A 113 9.19 18.62 7.69
N THR A 114 10.45 18.20 7.61
CA THR A 114 10.87 17.00 6.89
C THR A 114 11.56 15.95 7.75
N SER A 115 11.66 16.17 9.07
CA SER A 115 12.21 15.24 10.06
C SER A 115 11.52 15.36 11.43
N PRO A 116 11.55 14.31 12.28
CA PRO A 116 11.13 14.37 13.69
C PRO A 116 11.89 15.39 14.55
#